data_AF-A0A8C7HJ77-F1
#
_entry.id   AF-A0A8C7HJ77-F1
#
_cell.length_a   1.000
_cell.length_b   1.000
_cell.length_c   1.000
_cell.angle_alpha   90.00
_cell.angle_beta   90.00
_cell.angle_gamma   90.00
#
_symmetry.space_group_name_H-M   'P 1'
#
loop_
_entity.id
_entity.type
_entity.pdbx_description
1 polymer ?
#
loop_
_entity_poly.entity_id
_entity_poly.type
_entity_poly.pdbx_seq_one_letter_code
_entity_poly.pdbx_strand_id
1 'polypeptide(L)'
;MATSGEAPESWYLALLGFAEHFRTSSPPKIRLCVHCLQAVFQFKPPQRVEARTHLQLGSVLYHHTKNTELARSHLEKAWFISQQIPQFEDVKFEAASLLSELYCQQNLVDSAKPLLRKAIQISQQTPYWHCRLLFQLAQLHTLEKDLVSACDLLGVGAEYTRVVGSEYTRALFLLSKGMLLLMERKLGEVHPLLTLCGTIVENWQGNPIQKESLRVFFLVLQVTHYLDAGQVKSVKPCLKQLQQCIQTISTLHDDEILPSNPADLFHWLPKEHMCVLVYLVTVMHSMQAGYLEKAQKYTDKALMQLEKLKMLDSSPILSTFQVILLEHIIMCRLVTGHKATALQEISQVCQLCAQSPRLFTNHASQLHTLLGLYCLSVNCMDNAEAQFTAALRLTTHQELWAFIVTNLASVYIREGNRDQELYNLLERINPDHNFPVRRFLRETLKMSNAEDLNRLTACSLVLLGHIFYVLGNHRESNNMVVPAMQLASKIPDMSVQLWSSALLKDLNKACGNTIDAHEAAQMHQNFSQQLLQDHIAACSLPEHNLISWTDGPPPVGQFQAQNGPSTSLASLL
;
A
#
# COMPACT_ATOMS: atom_id res chain seq x y z
N MET A 1 21.69 -18.39 35.02
CA MET A 1 22.00 -19.33 36.12
C MET A 1 20.96 -20.44 36.09
N ALA A 2 21.38 -21.66 35.73
CA ALA A 2 20.49 -22.81 35.56
C ALA A 2 20.15 -23.43 36.93
N THR A 3 18.90 -23.27 37.37
CA THR A 3 18.36 -24.01 38.50
C THR A 3 17.74 -25.32 37.99
N SER A 4 18.41 -26.43 38.31
CA SER A 4 17.87 -27.79 38.48
C SER A 4 16.45 -28.03 37.95
N GLY A 5 16.32 -28.29 36.65
CA GLY A 5 15.17 -28.98 36.06
C GLY A 5 15.63 -30.36 35.61
N GLU A 6 14.86 -31.40 35.94
CA GLU A 6 15.10 -32.77 35.48
C GLU A 6 15.51 -32.78 34.00
N ALA A 7 16.60 -33.48 33.69
CA ALA A 7 17.06 -33.59 32.31
C ALA A 7 15.91 -34.11 31.44
N PRO A 8 15.59 -33.47 30.31
CA PRO A 8 14.50 -33.92 29.45
C PRO A 8 14.74 -35.38 29.06
N GLU A 9 13.74 -36.22 29.31
CA GLU A 9 13.83 -37.66 29.07
C GLU A 9 14.26 -37.93 27.62
N SER A 10 15.13 -38.92 27.42
CA SER A 10 15.81 -39.16 26.13
C SER A 10 14.85 -39.36 24.95
N TRP A 11 13.67 -39.92 25.20
CA TRP A 11 12.61 -40.08 24.20
C TRP A 11 12.06 -38.74 23.71
N TYR A 12 11.94 -37.74 24.59
CA TYR A 12 11.40 -36.41 24.24
C TYR A 12 12.38 -35.68 23.33
N LEU A 13 13.66 -35.69 23.67
CA LEU A 13 14.72 -35.11 22.83
C LEU A 13 14.78 -35.79 21.45
N ALA A 14 14.63 -37.11 21.39
CA ALA A 14 14.60 -37.84 20.12
C ALA A 14 13.39 -37.45 19.25
N LEU A 15 12.18 -37.41 19.84
CA LEU A 15 10.97 -37.00 19.11
C LEU A 15 11.04 -35.54 18.63
N LEU A 16 11.59 -34.63 19.44
CA LEU A 16 11.85 -33.25 19.03
C LEU A 16 12.86 -33.18 17.89
N GLY A 17 13.97 -33.94 17.98
CA GLY A 17 14.98 -34.00 16.93
C GLY A 17 14.40 -34.49 15.60
N PHE A 18 13.55 -35.52 15.63
CA PHE A 18 12.83 -35.98 14.44
C PHE A 18 11.84 -34.93 13.93
N ALA A 19 11.08 -34.30 14.81
CA ALA A 19 10.13 -33.26 14.42
C ALA A 19 10.82 -32.11 13.70
N GLU A 20 11.96 -31.64 14.22
CA GLU A 20 12.74 -30.56 13.64
C GLU A 20 13.42 -30.97 12.32
N HIS A 21 13.95 -32.19 12.24
CA HIS A 21 14.49 -32.74 11.00
C HIS A 21 13.42 -32.79 9.89
N PHE A 22 12.21 -33.26 10.21
CA PHE A 22 11.12 -33.31 9.22
C PHE A 22 10.61 -31.92 8.84
N ARG A 23 10.63 -30.96 9.76
CA ARG A 23 10.26 -29.56 9.49
C ARG A 23 11.25 -28.87 8.54
N THR A 24 12.54 -29.15 8.69
CA THR A 24 13.64 -28.52 7.93
C THR A 24 14.07 -29.32 6.69
N SER A 25 13.51 -30.50 6.47
CA SER A 25 13.73 -31.30 5.26
C SER A 25 13.35 -30.53 3.99
N SER A 26 13.98 -30.81 2.86
CA SER A 26 13.61 -30.26 1.55
C SER A 26 13.14 -31.38 0.61
N PRO A 27 11.83 -31.49 0.29
CA PRO A 27 10.73 -30.67 0.77
C PRO A 27 10.33 -30.96 2.24
N PRO A 28 9.71 -30.00 2.95
CA PRO A 28 9.30 -30.18 4.35
C PRO A 28 8.26 -31.29 4.51
N LYS A 29 8.48 -32.20 5.46
CA LYS A 29 7.57 -33.31 5.77
C LYS A 29 6.70 -32.98 6.98
N ILE A 30 5.90 -31.92 6.87
CA ILE A 30 5.10 -31.34 7.96
C ILE A 30 4.19 -32.37 8.65
N ARG A 31 3.59 -33.31 7.91
CA ARG A 31 2.76 -34.36 8.50
C ARG A 31 3.54 -35.26 9.47
N LEU A 32 4.78 -35.61 9.13
CA LEU A 32 5.63 -36.43 10.02
C LEU A 32 6.08 -35.62 11.24
N CYS A 33 6.40 -34.34 11.06
CA CYS A 33 6.68 -33.42 12.17
C CYS A 33 5.51 -33.39 13.17
N VAL A 34 4.27 -33.20 12.68
CA VAL A 34 3.04 -33.23 13.48
C VAL A 34 2.89 -34.57 14.21
N HIS A 35 3.12 -35.70 13.54
CA HIS A 35 3.03 -37.03 14.16
C HIS A 35 4.06 -37.22 15.28
N CYS A 36 5.31 -36.75 15.10
CA CYS A 36 6.36 -36.81 16.12
C CYS A 36 5.96 -36.00 17.38
N LEU A 37 5.43 -34.79 17.19
CA LEU A 37 4.95 -33.96 18.30
C LEU A 37 3.70 -34.57 18.98
N GLN A 38 2.79 -35.17 18.22
CA GLN A 38 1.62 -35.86 18.79
C GLN A 38 2.01 -37.10 19.61
N ALA A 39 3.06 -37.83 19.20
CA ALA A 39 3.53 -39.01 19.91
C ALA A 39 4.02 -38.69 21.33
N VAL A 40 4.51 -37.48 21.59
CA VAL A 40 4.94 -37.04 22.92
C VAL A 40 3.82 -37.21 23.95
N PHE A 41 2.56 -36.94 23.60
CA PHE A 41 1.43 -37.05 24.52
C PHE A 41 1.10 -38.49 24.96
N GLN A 42 1.55 -39.51 24.21
CA GLN A 42 1.35 -40.92 24.59
C GLN A 42 2.15 -41.30 25.84
N PHE A 43 3.24 -40.56 26.13
CA PHE A 43 4.12 -40.79 27.26
C PHE A 43 3.72 -40.03 28.53
N LYS A 44 2.56 -39.35 28.54
CA LYS A 44 2.06 -38.54 29.67
C LYS A 44 3.14 -37.57 30.20
N PRO A 45 3.60 -36.63 29.36
CA PRO A 45 4.71 -35.74 29.69
C PRO A 45 4.39 -34.86 30.92
N PRO A 46 5.41 -34.42 31.67
CA PRO A 46 5.26 -33.38 32.68
C PRO A 46 4.66 -32.09 32.09
N GLN A 47 3.95 -31.31 32.91
CA GLN A 47 3.22 -30.10 32.45
C GLN A 47 4.07 -29.11 31.63
N ARG A 48 5.36 -28.94 31.97
CA ARG A 48 6.30 -28.08 31.21
C ARG A 48 6.52 -28.58 29.79
N VAL A 49 6.70 -29.89 29.63
CA VAL A 49 6.86 -30.53 28.32
C VAL A 49 5.54 -30.49 27.57
N GLU A 50 4.44 -30.86 28.23
CA GLU A 50 3.10 -30.84 27.66
C GLU A 50 2.73 -29.47 27.06
N ALA A 51 2.89 -28.39 27.82
CA ALA A 51 2.59 -27.03 27.37
C ALA A 51 3.46 -26.60 26.18
N ARG A 52 4.77 -26.92 26.21
CA ARG A 52 5.70 -26.58 25.13
C ARG A 52 5.39 -27.36 23.85
N THR A 53 5.07 -28.65 23.96
CA THR A 53 4.66 -29.47 22.81
C THR A 53 3.34 -28.97 22.23
N HIS A 54 2.38 -28.56 23.07
CA HIS A 54 1.15 -27.91 22.60
C HIS A 54 1.43 -26.62 21.81
N LEU A 55 2.34 -25.76 22.30
CA LEU A 55 2.75 -24.55 21.58
C LEU A 55 3.40 -24.88 20.23
N GLN A 56 4.35 -25.81 20.20
CA GLN A 56 5.04 -26.22 18.97
C GLN A 56 4.06 -26.80 17.94
N LEU A 57 3.15 -27.68 18.38
CA LEU A 57 2.16 -28.29 17.52
C LEU A 57 1.15 -27.25 16.99
N GLY A 58 0.68 -26.34 17.85
CA GLY A 58 -0.17 -25.22 17.47
C GLY A 58 0.52 -24.31 16.44
N SER A 59 1.78 -23.97 16.66
CA SER A 59 2.59 -23.14 15.74
C SER A 59 2.79 -23.82 14.38
N VAL A 60 3.15 -25.12 14.35
CA VAL A 60 3.33 -25.86 13.08
C VAL A 60 2.00 -25.95 12.31
N LEU A 61 0.91 -26.25 13.00
CA LEU A 61 -0.41 -26.33 12.37
C LEU A 61 -0.84 -24.97 11.81
N TYR A 62 -0.61 -23.89 12.55
CA TYR A 62 -0.93 -22.54 12.14
C TYR A 62 -0.16 -22.08 10.89
N HIS A 63 1.18 -22.28 10.87
CA HIS A 63 2.02 -21.78 9.78
C HIS A 63 2.00 -22.66 8.53
N HIS A 64 1.78 -23.97 8.66
CA HIS A 64 2.00 -24.92 7.57
C HIS A 64 0.75 -25.69 7.12
N THR A 65 -0.41 -25.46 7.75
CA THR A 65 -1.64 -26.19 7.41
C THR A 65 -2.86 -25.28 7.36
N LYS A 66 -3.98 -25.78 6.82
CA LYS A 66 -5.28 -25.10 6.85
C LYS A 66 -6.12 -25.45 8.10
N ASN A 67 -5.57 -26.23 9.03
CA ASN A 67 -6.28 -26.76 10.19
C ASN A 67 -6.34 -25.74 11.35
N THR A 68 -7.00 -24.62 11.12
CA THR A 68 -7.00 -23.47 12.04
C THR A 68 -7.66 -23.78 13.39
N GLU A 69 -8.70 -24.63 13.41
CA GLU A 69 -9.36 -25.06 14.66
C GLU A 69 -8.46 -25.91 15.55
N LEU A 70 -7.74 -26.87 14.95
CA LEU A 70 -6.78 -27.71 15.70
C LEU A 70 -5.62 -26.87 16.23
N ALA A 71 -5.09 -25.96 15.41
CA ALA A 71 -4.06 -25.02 15.84
C ALA A 71 -4.51 -24.21 17.06
N ARG A 72 -5.74 -23.66 17.01
CA ARG A 72 -6.35 -22.89 18.10
C ARG A 72 -6.46 -23.73 19.39
N SER A 73 -7.04 -24.93 19.32
CA SER A 73 -7.19 -25.82 20.48
C SER A 73 -5.84 -26.16 21.13
N HIS A 74 -4.79 -26.41 20.35
CA HIS A 74 -3.46 -26.66 20.91
C HIS A 74 -2.88 -25.41 21.59
N LEU A 75 -3.04 -24.21 21.01
CA LEU A 75 -2.55 -22.96 21.61
C LEU A 75 -3.35 -22.55 22.86
N GLU A 76 -4.66 -22.78 22.90
CA GLU A 76 -5.48 -22.57 24.10
C GLU A 76 -5.00 -23.44 25.26
N LYS A 77 -4.69 -24.72 24.98
CA LYS A 77 -4.11 -25.63 25.99
C LYS A 77 -2.72 -25.18 26.44
N ALA A 78 -1.85 -24.77 25.52
CA ALA A 78 -0.54 -24.22 25.86
C ALA A 78 -0.65 -23.00 26.79
N TRP A 79 -1.56 -22.08 26.47
CA TRP A 79 -1.83 -20.90 27.27
C TRP A 79 -2.38 -21.24 28.66
N PHE A 80 -3.34 -22.16 28.76
CA PHE A 80 -3.94 -22.54 30.03
C PHE A 80 -2.95 -23.26 30.96
N ILE A 81 -2.21 -24.24 30.46
CA ILE A 81 -1.25 -25.00 31.25
C ILE A 81 -0.08 -24.10 31.68
N SER A 82 0.46 -23.28 30.77
CA SER A 82 1.60 -22.41 31.07
C SER A 82 1.30 -21.36 32.15
N GLN A 83 0.04 -20.94 32.33
CA GLN A 83 -0.34 -20.01 33.41
C GLN A 83 -0.02 -20.55 34.81
N GLN A 84 -0.11 -21.87 35.00
CA GLN A 84 0.12 -22.52 36.30
C GLN A 84 1.62 -22.74 36.59
N ILE A 85 2.49 -22.55 35.59
CA ILE A 85 3.92 -22.82 35.70
C ILE A 85 4.66 -21.50 35.96
N PRO A 86 5.45 -21.40 37.06
CA PRO A 86 6.29 -20.24 37.32
C PRO A 86 7.53 -20.25 36.41
N GLN A 87 8.02 -19.05 36.04
CA GLN A 87 9.21 -18.86 35.20
C GLN A 87 9.12 -19.58 33.85
N PHE A 88 8.00 -19.35 33.15
CA PHE A 88 7.68 -19.99 31.87
C PHE A 88 7.10 -18.98 30.87
N GLU A 89 7.73 -17.81 30.85
CA GLU A 89 7.26 -16.62 30.15
C GLU A 89 7.33 -16.76 28.63
N ASP A 90 8.35 -17.45 28.12
CA ASP A 90 8.55 -17.74 26.70
C ASP A 90 7.34 -18.47 26.11
N VAL A 91 6.97 -19.64 26.66
CA VAL A 91 5.85 -20.43 26.17
C VAL A 91 4.52 -19.74 26.43
N LYS A 92 4.39 -19.08 27.59
CA LYS A 92 3.17 -18.40 28.02
C LYS A 92 2.81 -17.24 27.08
N PHE A 93 3.75 -16.33 26.83
CA PHE A 93 3.49 -15.15 26.01
C PHE A 93 3.52 -15.45 24.51
N GLU A 94 4.31 -16.43 24.07
CA GLU A 94 4.26 -16.90 22.69
C GLU A 94 2.91 -17.55 22.36
N ALA A 95 2.37 -18.38 23.27
CA ALA A 95 1.04 -18.96 23.12
C ALA A 95 -0.05 -17.88 23.03
N ALA A 96 -0.02 -16.87 23.91
CA ALA A 96 -0.97 -15.76 23.86
C ALA A 96 -0.85 -14.94 22.57
N SER A 97 0.38 -14.66 22.13
CA SER A 97 0.68 -13.93 20.89
C SER A 97 0.06 -14.65 19.69
N LEU A 98 0.44 -15.92 19.46
CA LEU A 98 -0.06 -16.72 18.32
C LEU A 98 -1.57 -16.96 18.38
N LEU A 99 -2.12 -17.19 19.57
CA LEU A 99 -3.56 -17.36 19.74
C LEU A 99 -4.34 -16.07 19.39
N SER A 100 -3.80 -14.89 19.72
CA SER A 100 -4.40 -13.61 19.32
C SER A 100 -4.37 -13.37 17.81
N GLU A 101 -3.33 -13.86 17.12
CA GLU A 101 -3.25 -13.78 15.65
C GLU A 101 -4.28 -14.71 15.00
N LEU A 102 -4.48 -15.93 15.53
CA LEU A 102 -5.52 -16.87 15.09
C LEU A 102 -6.94 -16.34 15.32
N TYR A 103 -7.23 -15.91 16.55
CA TYR A 103 -7.96 -14.68 16.87
C TYR A 103 -8.42 -13.86 15.67
N CYS A 104 -7.50 -13.00 15.27
CA CYS A 104 -7.69 -12.02 14.23
C CYS A 104 -8.01 -12.63 12.86
N GLN A 105 -7.32 -13.72 12.47
CA GLN A 105 -7.55 -14.36 11.17
C GLN A 105 -8.96 -14.93 11.02
N GLN A 106 -9.58 -15.34 12.12
CA GLN A 106 -10.93 -15.90 12.15
C GLN A 106 -12.01 -14.85 12.42
N ASN A 107 -11.65 -13.54 12.37
CA ASN A 107 -12.53 -12.41 12.68
C ASN A 107 -13.14 -12.47 14.10
N LEU A 108 -12.46 -13.12 15.06
CA LEU A 108 -12.91 -13.26 16.45
C LEU A 108 -12.17 -12.27 17.37
N VAL A 109 -12.17 -10.98 17.00
CA VAL A 109 -11.38 -9.92 17.68
C VAL A 109 -11.81 -9.73 19.15
N ASP A 110 -13.10 -9.90 19.44
CA ASP A 110 -13.66 -9.82 20.81
C ASP A 110 -13.03 -10.83 21.77
N SER A 111 -12.55 -11.97 21.25
CA SER A 111 -11.87 -13.01 22.04
C SER A 111 -10.36 -12.73 22.18
N ALA A 112 -9.75 -12.08 21.19
CA ALA A 112 -8.32 -11.74 21.19
C ALA A 112 -7.98 -10.66 22.24
N LYS A 113 -8.84 -9.63 22.39
CA LYS A 113 -8.56 -8.49 23.27
C LYS A 113 -8.44 -8.85 24.76
N PRO A 114 -9.38 -9.60 25.37
CA PRO A 114 -9.26 -9.99 26.78
C PRO A 114 -8.02 -10.86 27.03
N LEU A 115 -7.69 -11.75 26.08
CA LEU A 115 -6.48 -12.56 26.12
C LEU A 115 -5.22 -11.69 26.19
N LEU A 116 -5.08 -10.74 25.26
CA LEU A 116 -3.91 -9.85 25.22
C LEU A 116 -3.87 -8.93 26.45
N ARG A 117 -4.99 -8.37 26.91
CA ARG A 117 -5.03 -7.55 28.13
C ARG A 117 -4.53 -8.33 29.35
N LYS A 118 -4.97 -9.59 29.51
CA LYS A 118 -4.48 -10.47 30.58
C LYS A 118 -2.97 -10.75 30.43
N ALA A 119 -2.50 -11.02 29.22
CA ALA A 119 -1.09 -11.27 28.95
C ALA A 119 -0.21 -10.03 29.23
N ILE A 120 -0.66 -8.83 28.85
CA ILE A 120 0.01 -7.55 29.11
C ILE A 120 0.10 -7.27 30.61
N GLN A 121 -0.97 -7.54 31.36
CA GLN A 121 -1.00 -7.33 32.81
C GLN A 121 0.10 -8.12 33.53
N ILE A 122 0.38 -9.34 33.09
CA ILE A 122 1.34 -10.24 33.74
C ILE A 122 2.74 -10.22 33.12
N SER A 123 2.95 -9.54 31.98
CA SER A 123 4.24 -9.49 31.26
C SER A 123 5.14 -8.32 31.64
N GLN A 124 4.76 -7.48 32.61
CA GLN A 124 5.50 -6.24 32.94
C GLN A 124 6.98 -6.46 33.29
N GLN A 125 7.33 -7.65 33.79
CA GLN A 125 8.71 -8.04 34.13
C GLN A 125 9.49 -8.66 32.96
N THR A 126 8.86 -8.84 31.80
CA THR A 126 9.49 -9.36 30.57
C THR A 126 9.39 -8.33 29.44
N PRO A 127 10.32 -7.35 29.38
CA PRO A 127 10.19 -6.19 28.51
C PRO A 127 9.93 -6.51 27.04
N TYR A 128 10.61 -7.51 26.48
CA TYR A 128 10.39 -7.96 25.09
C TYR A 128 8.93 -8.34 24.82
N TRP A 129 8.39 -9.25 25.64
CA TRP A 129 7.02 -9.75 25.48
C TRP A 129 6.00 -8.68 25.81
N HIS A 130 6.26 -7.84 26.82
CA HIS A 130 5.39 -6.72 27.14
C HIS A 130 5.23 -5.78 25.95
N CYS A 131 6.33 -5.36 25.32
CA CYS A 131 6.29 -4.47 24.16
C CYS A 131 5.60 -5.14 22.97
N ARG A 132 5.91 -6.41 22.67
CA ARG A 132 5.28 -7.16 21.57
C ARG A 132 3.77 -7.26 21.73
N LEU A 133 3.28 -7.59 22.93
CA LEU A 133 1.85 -7.72 23.21
C LEU A 133 1.13 -6.36 23.16
N LEU A 134 1.78 -5.27 23.57
CA LEU A 134 1.25 -3.91 23.41
C LEU A 134 1.08 -3.54 21.93
N PHE A 135 2.08 -3.82 21.09
CA PHE A 135 1.96 -3.60 19.64
C PHE A 135 0.82 -4.43 19.03
N GLN A 136 0.68 -5.70 19.40
CA GLN A 136 -0.40 -6.56 18.91
C GLN A 136 -1.78 -6.04 19.32
N LEU A 137 -1.95 -5.62 20.58
CA LEU A 137 -3.23 -5.07 21.02
C LEU A 137 -3.53 -3.72 20.34
N ALA A 138 -2.53 -2.88 20.10
CA ALA A 138 -2.70 -1.63 19.34
C ALA A 138 -3.13 -1.94 17.90
N GLN A 139 -2.53 -2.95 17.27
CA GLN A 139 -2.92 -3.42 15.94
C GLN A 139 -4.38 -3.90 15.90
N LEU A 140 -4.87 -4.61 16.93
CA LEU A 140 -6.28 -5.02 17.00
C LEU A 140 -7.22 -3.81 17.09
N HIS A 141 -6.88 -2.80 17.90
CA HIS A 141 -7.66 -1.55 17.95
C HIS A 141 -7.68 -0.83 16.59
N THR A 142 -6.55 -0.80 15.87
CA THR A 142 -6.47 -0.26 14.51
C THR A 142 -7.37 -1.02 13.53
N LEU A 143 -7.44 -2.36 13.63
CA LEU A 143 -8.31 -3.17 12.76
C LEU A 143 -9.80 -2.88 12.97
N GLU A 144 -10.21 -2.58 14.20
CA GLU A 144 -11.57 -2.13 14.51
C GLU A 144 -11.81 -0.65 14.24
N LYS A 145 -10.82 0.06 13.68
CA LYS A 145 -10.85 1.51 13.44
C LYS A 145 -10.94 2.36 14.72
N ASP A 146 -10.62 1.79 15.89
CA ASP A 146 -10.51 2.47 17.17
C ASP A 146 -9.09 3.05 17.34
N LEU A 147 -8.81 4.09 16.57
CA LEU A 147 -7.47 4.69 16.46
C LEU A 147 -7.06 5.47 17.72
N VAL A 148 -8.05 5.94 18.51
CA VAL A 148 -7.80 6.62 19.78
C VAL A 148 -7.18 5.64 20.79
N SER A 149 -7.84 4.51 21.05
CA SER A 149 -7.31 3.50 21.96
C SER A 149 -5.97 2.93 21.49
N ALA A 150 -5.79 2.77 20.18
CA ALA A 150 -4.51 2.36 19.61
C ALA A 150 -3.39 3.38 19.91
N CYS A 151 -3.65 4.67 19.68
CA CYS A 151 -2.71 5.76 19.98
C CYS A 151 -2.37 5.87 21.47
N ASP A 152 -3.35 5.68 22.34
CA ASP A 152 -3.17 5.71 23.80
C ASP A 152 -2.28 4.55 24.24
N LEU A 153 -2.54 3.34 23.73
CA LEU A 153 -1.76 2.15 24.06
C LEU A 153 -0.30 2.26 23.58
N LEU A 154 -0.07 2.83 22.40
CA LEU A 154 1.27 3.12 21.90
C LEU A 154 1.98 4.17 22.78
N GLY A 155 1.23 5.15 23.31
CA GLY A 155 1.74 6.10 24.31
C GLY A 155 2.17 5.42 25.61
N VAL A 156 1.36 4.49 26.13
CA VAL A 156 1.71 3.67 27.30
C VAL A 156 2.98 2.85 27.05
N GLY A 157 3.11 2.25 25.86
CA GLY A 157 4.31 1.52 25.46
C GLY A 157 5.56 2.40 25.42
N ALA A 158 5.47 3.59 24.83
CA ALA A 158 6.57 4.56 24.80
C ALA A 158 7.04 4.93 26.21
N GLU A 159 6.10 5.17 27.13
CA GLU A 159 6.41 5.49 28.52
C GLU A 159 7.03 4.31 29.28
N TYR A 160 6.51 3.09 29.08
CA TYR A 160 7.12 1.87 29.65
C TYR A 160 8.57 1.69 29.19
N THR A 161 8.83 1.82 27.89
CA THR A 161 10.19 1.67 27.35
C THR A 161 11.16 2.73 27.84
N ARG A 162 10.67 3.95 28.11
CA ARG A 162 11.45 5.02 28.77
C ARG A 162 11.89 4.60 30.17
N VAL A 163 10.99 3.98 30.96
CA VAL A 163 11.30 3.49 32.31
C VAL A 163 12.29 2.32 32.27
N VAL A 164 12.15 1.42 31.29
CA VAL A 164 13.08 0.29 31.07
C VAL A 164 14.43 0.72 30.46
N GLY A 165 14.57 1.99 30.07
CA GLY A 165 15.79 2.54 29.49
C GLY A 165 16.05 2.08 28.04
N SER A 166 15.01 1.77 27.28
CA SER A 166 15.06 1.41 25.86
C SER A 166 14.59 2.60 25.01
N GLU A 167 15.53 3.46 24.60
CA GLU A 167 15.21 4.58 23.70
C GLU A 167 14.91 4.11 22.27
N TYR A 168 15.46 2.96 21.85
CA TYR A 168 15.18 2.36 20.54
C TYR A 168 13.71 1.95 20.42
N THR A 169 13.21 1.12 21.34
CA THR A 169 11.82 0.65 21.28
C THR A 169 10.84 1.78 21.62
N ARG A 170 11.25 2.76 22.44
CA ARG A 170 10.51 4.01 22.62
C ARG A 170 10.28 4.74 21.30
N ALA A 171 11.31 4.89 20.47
CA ALA A 171 11.18 5.49 19.15
C ALA A 171 10.19 4.70 18.28
N LEU A 172 10.22 3.35 18.32
CA LEU A 172 9.29 2.52 17.56
C LEU A 172 7.82 2.74 17.95
N PHE A 173 7.53 2.85 19.26
CA PHE A 173 6.19 3.16 19.75
C PHE A 173 5.72 4.54 19.28
N LEU A 174 6.58 5.56 19.41
CA LEU A 174 6.24 6.91 19.00
C LEU A 174 6.05 7.01 17.48
N LEU A 175 6.93 6.42 16.67
CA LEU A 175 6.79 6.39 15.21
C LEU A 175 5.51 5.66 14.79
N SER A 176 5.18 4.54 15.43
CA SER A 176 3.91 3.83 15.19
C SER A 176 2.70 4.69 15.54
N LYS A 177 2.77 5.47 16.63
CA LYS A 177 1.72 6.43 16.99
C LYS A 177 1.61 7.55 15.94
N GLY A 178 2.75 8.09 15.48
CA GLY A 178 2.81 9.08 14.42
C GLY A 178 2.17 8.59 13.12
N MET A 179 2.38 7.31 12.77
CA MET A 179 1.73 6.67 11.62
C MET A 179 0.20 6.69 11.73
N LEU A 180 -0.36 6.32 12.90
CA LEU A 180 -1.81 6.32 13.11
C LEU A 180 -2.40 7.74 13.10
N LEU A 181 -1.71 8.71 13.70
CA LEU A 181 -2.14 10.11 13.70
C LEU A 181 -2.13 10.72 12.29
N LEU A 182 -1.17 10.33 11.43
CA LEU A 182 -1.16 10.70 10.01
C LEU A 182 -2.36 10.11 9.27
N MET A 183 -2.72 8.85 9.54
CA MET A 183 -3.93 8.23 8.96
C MET A 183 -5.21 8.98 9.36
N GLU A 184 -5.29 9.51 10.59
CA GLU A 184 -6.41 10.34 11.05
C GLU A 184 -6.31 11.82 10.63
N ARG A 185 -5.26 12.23 9.92
CA ARG A 185 -4.98 13.63 9.53
C ARG A 185 -4.91 14.59 10.73
N LYS A 186 -4.52 14.12 11.92
CA LYS A 186 -4.35 14.94 13.13
C LYS A 186 -3.02 15.70 13.13
N LEU A 187 -2.83 16.57 12.15
CA LEU A 187 -1.54 17.23 11.87
C LEU A 187 -0.98 18.02 13.06
N GLY A 188 -1.84 18.60 13.91
CA GLY A 188 -1.42 19.33 15.11
C GLY A 188 -0.65 18.48 16.12
N GLU A 189 -0.99 17.18 16.22
CA GLU A 189 -0.32 16.24 17.13
C GLU A 189 0.88 15.55 16.48
N VAL A 190 0.85 15.39 15.15
CA VAL A 190 1.93 14.75 14.39
C VAL A 190 3.23 15.55 14.46
N HIS A 191 3.19 16.87 14.28
CA HIS A 191 4.41 17.68 14.20
C HIS A 191 5.25 17.62 15.49
N PRO A 192 4.70 17.87 16.70
CA PRO A 192 5.48 17.75 17.94
C PRO A 192 6.04 16.35 18.16
N LEU A 193 5.27 15.31 17.81
CA LEU A 193 5.69 13.91 17.93
C LEU A 193 6.87 13.60 17.00
N LEU A 194 6.81 14.03 15.73
CA LEU A 194 7.90 13.81 14.78
C LEU A 194 9.15 14.60 15.16
N THR A 195 9.02 15.82 15.70
CA THR A 195 10.17 16.57 16.24
C THR A 195 10.86 15.80 17.36
N LEU A 196 10.08 15.29 18.33
CA LEU A 196 10.61 14.46 19.41
C LEU A 196 11.29 13.19 18.88
N CYS A 197 10.65 12.48 17.94
CA CYS A 197 11.23 11.29 17.33
C CYS A 197 12.55 11.60 16.61
N GLY A 198 12.61 12.70 15.87
CA GLY A 198 13.84 13.14 15.19
C GLY A 198 15.00 13.29 16.17
N THR A 199 14.78 13.96 17.30
CA THR A 199 15.79 14.11 18.36
C THR A 199 16.23 12.77 18.95
N ILE A 200 15.31 11.82 19.18
CA ILE A 200 15.66 10.50 19.70
C ILE A 200 16.49 9.73 18.67
N VAL A 201 16.07 9.70 17.40
CA VAL A 201 16.73 8.96 16.31
C VAL A 201 18.13 9.48 16.03
N GLU A 202 18.33 10.80 16.03
CA GLU A 202 19.64 11.43 15.82
C GLU A 202 20.63 11.10 16.96
N ASN A 203 20.16 11.21 18.20
CA ASN A 203 20.99 11.03 19.40
C ASN A 203 21.21 9.56 19.76
N TRP A 204 20.40 8.62 19.27
CA TRP A 204 20.55 7.23 19.61
C TRP A 204 21.86 6.62 19.07
N GLN A 205 22.59 5.97 19.96
CA GLN A 205 23.90 5.36 19.72
C GLN A 205 23.78 3.89 20.12
N GLY A 206 23.61 3.01 19.13
CA GLY A 206 23.44 1.57 19.35
C GLY A 206 23.80 0.78 18.10
N ASN A 207 23.16 -0.39 17.91
CA ASN A 207 23.42 -1.22 16.74
C ASN A 207 23.21 -0.42 15.44
N PRO A 208 24.20 -0.39 14.51
CA PRO A 208 24.10 0.38 13.28
C PRO A 208 22.89 0.03 12.40
N ILE A 209 22.52 -1.25 12.31
CA ILE A 209 21.36 -1.70 11.52
C ILE A 209 20.07 -1.19 12.15
N GLN A 210 19.94 -1.27 13.48
CA GLN A 210 18.79 -0.75 14.21
C GLN A 210 18.67 0.77 14.07
N LYS A 211 19.80 1.49 14.10
CA LYS A 211 19.83 2.95 13.91
C LYS A 211 19.29 3.31 12.53
N GLU A 212 19.79 2.66 11.49
CA GLU A 212 19.33 2.90 10.14
C GLU A 212 17.86 2.45 9.94
N SER A 213 17.41 1.37 10.61
CA SER A 213 16.00 0.96 10.60
C SER A 213 15.07 2.04 11.19
N LEU A 214 15.44 2.66 12.33
CA LEU A 214 14.70 3.79 12.89
C LEU A 214 14.66 4.98 11.94
N ARG A 215 15.81 5.31 11.32
CA ARG A 215 15.90 6.40 10.35
C ARG A 215 15.01 6.13 9.15
N VAL A 216 14.98 4.90 8.63
CA VAL A 216 14.09 4.50 7.53
C VAL A 216 12.63 4.70 7.94
N PHE A 217 12.20 4.22 9.10
CA PHE A 217 10.81 4.40 9.56
C PHE A 217 10.45 5.88 9.68
N PHE A 218 11.29 6.67 10.36
CA PHE A 218 11.09 8.11 10.52
C PHE A 218 11.00 8.86 9.18
N LEU A 219 11.96 8.61 8.28
CA LEU A 219 12.01 9.28 6.97
C LEU A 219 10.85 8.85 6.06
N VAL A 220 10.41 7.59 6.11
CA VAL A 220 9.20 7.15 5.38
C VAL A 220 7.98 7.95 5.84
N LEU A 221 7.76 8.10 7.16
CA LEU A 221 6.64 8.91 7.67
C LEU A 221 6.72 10.38 7.24
N GLN A 222 7.92 10.98 7.28
CA GLN A 222 8.11 12.35 6.80
C GLN A 222 7.81 12.49 5.31
N VAL A 223 8.32 11.56 4.49
CA VAL A 223 8.07 11.58 3.04
C VAL A 223 6.58 11.42 2.76
N THR A 224 5.90 10.46 3.38
CA THR A 224 4.45 10.26 3.22
C THR A 224 3.68 11.51 3.64
N HIS A 225 4.02 12.11 4.79
CA HIS A 225 3.39 13.35 5.24
C HIS A 225 3.50 14.50 4.22
N TYR A 226 4.69 14.72 3.67
CA TYR A 226 4.90 15.75 2.67
C TYR A 226 4.19 15.44 1.34
N LEU A 227 4.19 14.17 0.90
CA LEU A 227 3.46 13.75 -0.31
C LEU A 227 1.95 13.95 -0.16
N ASP A 228 1.38 13.59 0.98
CA ASP A 228 -0.05 13.78 1.27
C ASP A 228 -0.42 15.28 1.32
N ALA A 229 0.50 16.12 1.81
CA ALA A 229 0.36 17.58 1.76
C ALA A 229 0.61 18.19 0.35
N GLY A 230 0.99 17.37 -0.63
CA GLY A 230 1.34 17.82 -1.98
C GLY A 230 2.69 18.54 -2.10
N GLN A 231 3.52 18.53 -1.06
CA GLN A 231 4.81 19.24 -0.98
C GLN A 231 5.97 18.43 -1.59
N VAL A 232 5.86 18.15 -2.89
CA VAL A 232 6.77 17.25 -3.62
C VAL A 232 8.22 17.75 -3.63
N LYS A 233 8.45 19.07 -3.56
CA LYS A 233 9.81 19.64 -3.46
C LYS A 233 10.46 19.34 -2.11
N SER A 234 9.71 19.48 -1.02
CA SER A 234 10.16 19.26 0.36
C SER A 234 10.55 17.80 0.64
N VAL A 235 10.05 16.86 -0.17
CA VAL A 235 10.39 15.44 -0.08
C VAL A 235 11.85 15.14 -0.47
N LYS A 236 12.46 15.93 -1.38
CA LYS A 236 13.75 15.58 -2.01
C LYS A 236 14.89 15.35 -0.99
N PRO A 237 15.09 16.17 0.06
CA PRO A 237 16.12 15.93 1.05
C PRO A 237 15.91 14.63 1.84
N CYS A 238 14.68 14.40 2.35
CA CYS A 238 14.33 13.20 3.09
C CYS A 238 14.50 11.94 2.24
N LEU A 239 14.09 11.98 0.97
CA LEU A 239 14.21 10.85 0.05
C LEU A 239 15.68 10.49 -0.25
N LYS A 240 16.57 11.49 -0.40
CA LYS A 240 18.01 11.24 -0.57
C LYS A 240 18.60 10.54 0.66
N GLN A 241 18.24 11.00 1.86
CA GLN A 241 18.67 10.34 3.09
C GLN A 241 18.15 8.91 3.18
N LEU A 242 16.88 8.69 2.81
CA LEU A 242 16.26 7.35 2.83
C LEU A 242 16.99 6.37 1.90
N GLN A 243 17.38 6.83 0.71
CA GLN A 243 18.16 6.04 -0.25
C GLN A 243 19.57 5.74 0.27
N GLN A 244 20.20 6.70 0.96
CA GLN A 244 21.49 6.50 1.61
C GLN A 244 21.39 5.47 2.76
N CYS A 245 20.34 5.52 3.58
CA CYS A 245 20.12 4.57 4.67
C CYS A 245 20.09 3.12 4.17
N ILE A 246 19.35 2.84 3.10
CA ILE A 246 19.28 1.48 2.53
C ILE A 246 20.61 1.03 1.93
N GLN A 247 21.35 1.94 1.30
CA GLN A 247 22.69 1.62 0.80
C GLN A 247 23.62 1.24 1.95
N THR A 248 23.58 1.97 3.08
CA THR A 248 24.32 1.64 4.29
C THR A 248 23.89 0.29 4.87
N ILE A 249 22.60 0.06 5.08
CA ILE A 249 22.08 -1.24 5.59
C ILE A 249 22.55 -2.40 4.71
N SER A 250 22.57 -2.24 3.40
CA SER A 250 22.99 -3.31 2.46
C SER A 250 24.47 -3.67 2.57
N THR A 251 25.31 -2.76 3.08
CA THR A 251 26.76 -2.98 3.28
C THR A 251 27.11 -3.51 4.66
N LEU A 252 26.21 -3.36 5.63
CA LEU A 252 26.42 -3.86 6.99
C LEU A 252 26.23 -5.37 7.01
N HIS A 253 27.16 -6.08 7.63
CA HIS A 253 27.01 -7.50 7.92
C HIS A 253 26.17 -7.69 9.19
N ASP A 254 25.40 -8.78 9.25
CA ASP A 254 24.68 -9.18 10.46
C ASP A 254 25.69 -9.75 11.47
N ASP A 255 26.60 -8.91 11.97
CA ASP A 255 27.35 -9.28 13.16
C ASP A 255 26.33 -9.31 14.30
N GLU A 256 26.09 -10.50 14.86
CA GLU A 256 25.10 -10.82 15.91
C GLU A 256 25.45 -10.14 17.26
N ILE A 257 25.60 -8.82 17.27
CA ILE A 257 25.64 -8.06 18.51
C ILE A 257 24.21 -7.99 19.02
N LEU A 258 23.85 -9.01 19.81
CA LEU A 258 22.59 -9.05 20.54
C LEU A 258 22.46 -7.78 21.39
N PRO A 259 21.32 -7.08 21.33
CA PRO A 259 21.09 -5.91 22.15
C PRO A 259 21.22 -6.24 23.63
N SER A 260 21.83 -5.33 24.40
CA SER A 260 21.99 -5.49 25.84
C SER A 260 20.65 -5.42 26.59
N ASN A 261 19.70 -4.64 26.06
CA ASN A 261 18.36 -4.50 26.60
C ASN A 261 17.41 -5.47 25.89
N PRO A 262 16.70 -6.37 26.60
CA PRO A 262 15.75 -7.30 25.98
C PRO A 262 14.60 -6.60 25.26
N ALA A 263 14.25 -5.36 25.63
CA ALA A 263 13.24 -4.58 24.92
C ALA A 263 13.66 -4.22 23.48
N ASP A 264 14.96 -4.18 23.19
CA ASP A 264 15.53 -3.79 21.89
C ASP A 264 15.56 -4.95 20.87
N LEU A 265 15.07 -6.13 21.24
CA LEU A 265 14.95 -7.29 20.34
C LEU A 265 13.79 -7.16 19.34
N PHE A 266 12.90 -6.18 19.54
CA PHE A 266 11.78 -5.93 18.66
C PHE A 266 12.24 -5.20 17.39
N HIS A 267 11.96 -5.76 16.21
CA HIS A 267 12.32 -5.15 14.94
C HIS A 267 11.06 -4.73 14.19
N TRP A 268 11.06 -3.53 13.61
CA TRP A 268 9.91 -3.02 12.86
C TRP A 268 9.69 -3.80 11.55
N LEU A 269 10.73 -3.92 10.73
CA LEU A 269 10.66 -4.53 9.42
C LEU A 269 12.01 -5.16 9.03
N PRO A 270 12.04 -6.36 8.41
CA PRO A 270 13.28 -6.94 7.90
C PRO A 270 14.00 -6.03 6.91
N LYS A 271 15.34 -6.11 6.86
CA LYS A 271 16.17 -5.23 6.00
C LYS A 271 15.82 -5.34 4.51
N GLU A 272 15.49 -6.55 4.08
CA GLU A 272 15.11 -6.85 2.71
C GLU A 272 13.77 -6.18 2.35
N HIS A 273 12.82 -6.19 3.29
CA HIS A 273 11.51 -5.57 3.12
C HIS A 273 11.62 -4.04 3.17
N MET A 274 12.49 -3.48 4.01
CA MET A 274 12.80 -2.05 4.04
C MET A 274 13.33 -1.56 2.68
N CYS A 275 14.18 -2.34 2.01
CA CYS A 275 14.67 -1.99 0.66
C CYS A 275 13.53 -1.83 -0.35
N VAL A 276 12.58 -2.78 -0.38
CA VAL A 276 11.39 -2.70 -1.24
C VAL A 276 10.54 -1.48 -0.90
N LEU A 277 10.31 -1.21 0.40
CA LEU A 277 9.55 -0.05 0.87
C LEU A 277 10.17 1.27 0.40
N VAL A 278 11.49 1.41 0.47
CA VAL A 278 12.18 2.64 0.02
C VAL A 278 12.09 2.83 -1.49
N TYR A 279 12.14 1.75 -2.27
CA TYR A 279 11.86 1.84 -3.70
C TYR A 279 10.42 2.24 -3.96
N LEU A 280 9.45 1.66 -3.25
CA LEU A 280 8.04 2.03 -3.37
C LEU A 280 7.83 3.53 -3.08
N VAL A 281 8.35 4.05 -1.96
CA VAL A 281 8.25 5.48 -1.62
C VAL A 281 8.96 6.36 -2.66
N THR A 282 10.08 5.89 -3.23
CA THR A 282 10.75 6.57 -4.35
C THR A 282 9.87 6.63 -5.60
N VAL A 283 9.14 5.56 -5.91
CA VAL A 283 8.19 5.51 -7.03
C VAL A 283 7.04 6.48 -6.78
N MET A 284 6.44 6.48 -5.58
CA MET A 284 5.36 7.41 -5.20
C MET A 284 5.79 8.87 -5.42
N HIS A 285 6.95 9.27 -4.89
CA HIS A 285 7.52 10.61 -5.11
C HIS A 285 7.75 10.90 -6.59
N SER A 286 8.38 9.98 -7.31
CA SER A 286 8.72 10.19 -8.73
C SER A 286 7.47 10.33 -9.60
N MET A 287 6.42 9.58 -9.29
CA MET A 287 5.11 9.68 -9.94
C MET A 287 4.47 11.05 -9.70
N GLN A 288 4.38 11.49 -8.44
CA GLN A 288 3.80 12.79 -8.12
C GLN A 288 4.63 13.95 -8.72
N ALA A 289 5.97 13.83 -8.71
CA ALA A 289 6.87 14.80 -9.31
C ALA A 289 6.87 14.81 -10.86
N GLY A 290 6.22 13.84 -11.51
CA GLY A 290 6.23 13.69 -12.96
C GLY A 290 7.53 13.11 -13.54
N TYR A 291 8.42 12.55 -12.73
CA TYR A 291 9.65 11.87 -13.15
C TYR A 291 9.35 10.42 -13.59
N LEU A 292 8.59 10.25 -14.68
CA LEU A 292 8.01 8.97 -15.10
C LEU A 292 9.07 7.90 -15.42
N GLU A 293 10.16 8.24 -16.11
CA GLU A 293 11.26 7.29 -16.39
C GLU A 293 11.92 6.79 -15.10
N LYS A 294 12.06 7.68 -14.11
CA LYS A 294 12.59 7.32 -12.80
C LYS A 294 11.62 6.41 -12.06
N ALA A 295 10.32 6.71 -12.08
CA ALA A 295 9.30 5.85 -11.48
C ALA A 295 9.34 4.44 -12.07
N GLN A 296 9.43 4.31 -13.40
CA GLN A 296 9.56 3.01 -14.07
C GLN A 296 10.82 2.26 -13.62
N LYS A 297 12.00 2.91 -13.69
CA LYS A 297 13.28 2.28 -13.30
C LYS A 297 13.28 1.75 -11.86
N TYR A 298 12.70 2.48 -10.92
CA TYR A 298 12.64 2.04 -9.52
C TYR A 298 11.55 0.98 -9.29
N THR A 299 10.48 0.99 -10.08
CA THR A 299 9.48 -0.10 -10.08
C THR A 299 10.11 -1.40 -10.52
N ASP A 300 10.84 -1.41 -11.63
CA ASP A 300 11.51 -2.61 -12.16
C ASP A 300 12.49 -3.21 -11.13
N LYS A 301 13.25 -2.35 -10.44
CA LYS A 301 14.14 -2.76 -9.34
C LYS A 301 13.38 -3.37 -8.17
N ALA A 302 12.26 -2.76 -7.78
CA ALA A 302 11.46 -3.23 -6.66
C ALA A 302 10.78 -4.58 -6.96
N LEU A 303 10.22 -4.74 -8.16
CA LEU A 303 9.61 -5.99 -8.60
C LEU A 303 10.65 -7.12 -8.69
N MET A 304 11.84 -6.86 -9.24
CA MET A 304 12.93 -7.84 -9.27
C MET A 304 13.36 -8.27 -7.86
N GLN A 305 13.41 -7.34 -6.90
CA GLN A 305 13.72 -7.67 -5.52
C GLN A 305 12.59 -8.45 -4.84
N LEU A 306 11.33 -8.11 -5.13
CA LEU A 306 10.16 -8.83 -4.63
C LEU A 306 10.11 -10.27 -5.12
N GLU A 307 10.41 -10.53 -6.39
CA GLU A 307 10.45 -11.90 -6.93
C GLU A 307 11.49 -12.77 -6.21
N LYS A 308 12.68 -12.22 -5.95
CA LYS A 308 13.72 -12.91 -5.18
C LYS A 308 13.27 -13.22 -3.75
N LEU A 309 12.59 -12.28 -3.10
CA LEU A 309 12.13 -12.44 -1.72
C LEU A 309 10.96 -13.41 -1.61
N LYS A 310 10.04 -13.42 -2.57
CA LYS A 310 8.89 -14.35 -2.58
C LYS A 310 9.28 -15.82 -2.67
N MET A 311 10.48 -16.12 -3.18
CA MET A 311 11.04 -17.48 -3.19
C MET A 311 11.54 -17.92 -1.81
N LEU A 312 11.82 -16.98 -0.91
CA LEU A 312 12.41 -17.22 0.41
C LEU A 312 11.41 -16.99 1.55
N ASP A 313 10.52 -16.03 1.40
CA ASP A 313 9.53 -15.59 2.39
C ASP A 313 8.14 -15.42 1.74
N SER A 314 7.11 -15.89 2.44
CA SER A 314 5.70 -15.78 2.03
C SER A 314 4.95 -14.68 2.79
N SER A 315 5.67 -13.67 3.29
CA SER A 315 5.09 -12.58 4.05
C SER A 315 4.00 -11.80 3.28
N PRO A 316 2.78 -11.65 3.85
CA PRO A 316 1.66 -10.94 3.20
C PRO A 316 1.96 -9.48 2.82
N ILE A 317 2.90 -8.83 3.51
CA ILE A 317 3.28 -7.44 3.23
C ILE A 317 3.92 -7.28 1.84
N LEU A 318 4.63 -8.31 1.36
CA LEU A 318 5.28 -8.29 0.04
C LEU A 318 4.25 -8.23 -1.09
N SER A 319 3.13 -8.95 -0.94
CA SER A 319 2.03 -8.86 -1.90
C SER A 319 1.34 -7.51 -1.86
N THR A 320 1.26 -6.87 -0.68
CA THR A 320 0.75 -5.49 -0.56
C THR A 320 1.67 -4.50 -1.28
N PHE A 321 2.98 -4.58 -1.06
CA PHE A 321 3.96 -3.76 -1.78
C PHE A 321 3.90 -3.97 -3.29
N GLN A 322 3.74 -5.21 -3.75
CA GLN A 322 3.61 -5.50 -5.18
C GLN A 322 2.37 -4.84 -5.78
N VAL A 323 1.21 -4.94 -5.12
CA VAL A 323 -0.03 -4.30 -5.61
C VAL A 323 0.15 -2.78 -5.69
N ILE A 324 0.69 -2.14 -4.64
CA ILE A 324 0.89 -0.68 -4.65
C ILE A 324 1.88 -0.25 -5.75
N LEU A 325 2.97 -1.01 -5.96
CA LEU A 325 3.90 -0.75 -7.06
C LEU A 325 3.21 -0.84 -8.42
N LEU A 326 2.41 -1.89 -8.63
CA LEU A 326 1.63 -2.08 -9.84
C LEU A 326 0.64 -0.93 -10.06
N GLU A 327 -0.09 -0.52 -9.02
CA GLU A 327 -1.02 0.61 -9.10
C GLU A 327 -0.34 1.90 -9.59
N HIS A 328 0.86 2.19 -9.10
CA HIS A 328 1.64 3.36 -9.50
C HIS A 328 2.18 3.26 -10.93
N ILE A 329 2.73 2.11 -11.32
CA ILE A 329 3.26 1.94 -12.68
C ILE A 329 2.15 1.88 -13.74
N ILE A 330 0.98 1.29 -13.44
CA ILE A 330 -0.19 1.30 -14.32
C ILE A 330 -0.57 2.76 -14.64
N MET A 331 -0.65 3.63 -13.62
CA MET A 331 -0.89 5.05 -13.85
C MET A 331 0.18 5.67 -14.75
N CYS A 332 1.46 5.35 -14.54
CA CYS A 332 2.57 5.81 -15.40
C CYS A 332 2.41 5.36 -16.85
N ARG A 333 2.05 4.09 -17.07
CA ARG A 333 1.84 3.49 -18.39
C ARG A 333 0.67 4.14 -19.13
N LEU A 334 -0.45 4.35 -18.46
CA LEU A 334 -1.60 5.04 -19.04
C LEU A 334 -1.27 6.48 -19.45
N VAL A 335 -0.53 7.19 -18.61
CA VAL A 335 -0.07 8.57 -18.89
C VAL A 335 0.87 8.65 -20.08
N THR A 336 1.81 7.70 -20.17
CA THR A 336 2.79 7.63 -21.27
C THR A 336 2.22 7.03 -22.56
N GLY A 337 0.98 6.52 -22.53
CA GLY A 337 0.29 5.97 -23.70
C GLY A 337 0.50 4.47 -23.95
N HIS A 338 1.15 3.76 -23.02
CA HIS A 338 1.37 2.31 -23.07
C HIS A 338 0.17 1.56 -22.44
N LYS A 339 -0.99 1.63 -23.09
CA LYS A 339 -2.28 1.05 -22.66
C LYS A 339 -2.24 -0.47 -22.62
N ALA A 340 -1.56 -1.11 -23.58
CA ALA A 340 -1.50 -2.57 -23.66
C ALA A 340 -0.77 -3.18 -22.44
N THR A 341 0.38 -2.61 -22.08
CA THR A 341 1.14 -3.06 -20.90
C THR A 341 0.43 -2.70 -19.59
N ALA A 342 -0.20 -1.51 -19.51
CA ALA A 342 -1.03 -1.14 -18.37
C ALA A 342 -2.14 -2.17 -18.11
N LEU A 343 -2.82 -2.64 -19.17
CA LEU A 343 -3.88 -3.63 -19.07
C LEU A 343 -3.36 -5.00 -18.57
N GLN A 344 -2.18 -5.42 -19.01
CA GLN A 344 -1.54 -6.65 -18.52
C GLN A 344 -1.19 -6.55 -17.02
N GLU A 345 -0.67 -5.40 -16.59
CA GLU A 345 -0.38 -5.12 -15.17
C GLU A 345 -1.67 -5.06 -14.33
N ILE A 346 -2.77 -4.50 -14.86
CA ILE A 346 -4.09 -4.55 -14.22
C ILE A 346 -4.55 -6.01 -14.03
N SER A 347 -4.40 -6.85 -15.06
CA SER A 347 -4.70 -8.29 -14.97
C SER A 347 -3.86 -8.98 -13.89
N GLN A 348 -2.59 -8.61 -13.77
CA GLN A 348 -1.71 -9.10 -12.70
C GLN A 348 -2.22 -8.70 -11.30
N VAL A 349 -2.69 -7.46 -11.12
CA VAL A 349 -3.31 -7.02 -9.85
C VAL A 349 -4.57 -7.85 -9.55
N CYS A 350 -5.43 -8.10 -10.54
CA CYS A 350 -6.61 -8.97 -10.38
C CYS A 350 -6.21 -10.36 -9.87
N GLN A 351 -5.16 -10.97 -10.44
CA GLN A 351 -4.67 -12.28 -10.02
C GLN A 351 -4.18 -12.29 -8.57
N LEU A 352 -3.43 -11.25 -8.16
CA LEU A 352 -2.95 -11.10 -6.77
C LEU A 352 -4.12 -10.91 -5.80
N CYS A 353 -5.10 -10.09 -6.16
CA CYS A 353 -6.30 -9.86 -5.36
C CYS A 353 -7.17 -11.12 -5.24
N ALA A 354 -7.25 -11.95 -6.28
CA ALA A 354 -7.99 -13.21 -6.23
C ALA A 354 -7.33 -14.25 -5.29
N GLN A 355 -6.00 -14.20 -5.14
CA GLN A 355 -5.28 -15.07 -4.21
C GLN A 355 -5.46 -14.65 -2.73
N SER A 356 -5.85 -13.41 -2.47
CA SER A 356 -6.02 -12.87 -1.11
C SER A 356 -7.23 -11.94 -0.99
N PRO A 357 -8.34 -12.41 -0.38
CA PRO A 357 -9.55 -11.60 -0.20
C PRO A 357 -9.30 -10.29 0.56
N ARG A 358 -8.33 -10.28 1.48
CA ARG A 358 -7.93 -9.09 2.23
C ARG A 358 -7.26 -8.05 1.32
N LEU A 359 -6.42 -8.47 0.37
CA LEU A 359 -5.84 -7.55 -0.61
C LEU A 359 -6.94 -6.94 -1.48
N PHE A 360 -7.88 -7.76 -1.95
CA PHE A 360 -9.00 -7.27 -2.73
C PHE A 360 -9.83 -6.23 -1.95
N THR A 361 -10.19 -6.52 -0.71
CA THR A 361 -10.97 -5.59 0.14
C THR A 361 -10.29 -4.22 0.27
N ASN A 362 -8.96 -4.20 0.38
CA ASN A 362 -8.21 -2.95 0.56
C ASN A 362 -7.95 -2.18 -0.74
N HIS A 363 -7.88 -2.87 -1.88
CA HIS A 363 -7.44 -2.30 -3.16
C HIS A 363 -8.52 -2.26 -4.24
N ALA A 364 -9.71 -2.83 -4.01
CA ALA A 364 -10.77 -2.93 -5.01
C ALA A 364 -11.20 -1.56 -5.57
N SER A 365 -11.36 -0.54 -4.72
CA SER A 365 -11.70 0.81 -5.20
C SER A 365 -10.60 1.39 -6.10
N GLN A 366 -9.33 1.18 -5.77
CA GLN A 366 -8.20 1.63 -6.58
C GLN A 366 -8.12 0.86 -7.91
N LEU A 367 -8.33 -0.46 -7.88
CA LEU A 367 -8.34 -1.32 -9.07
C LEU A 367 -9.45 -0.91 -10.06
N HIS A 368 -10.68 -0.70 -9.59
CA HIS A 368 -11.76 -0.18 -10.43
C HIS A 368 -11.47 1.24 -10.95
N THR A 369 -10.80 2.08 -10.15
CA THR A 369 -10.34 3.40 -10.62
C THR A 369 -9.36 3.27 -11.77
N LEU A 370 -8.37 2.36 -11.68
CA LEU A 370 -7.39 2.11 -12.75
C LEU A 370 -8.04 1.55 -14.01
N LEU A 371 -9.01 0.64 -13.87
CA LEU A 371 -9.83 0.15 -14.99
C LEU A 371 -10.63 1.28 -15.64
N GLY A 372 -11.23 2.19 -14.85
CA GLY A 372 -11.92 3.37 -15.36
C GLY A 372 -10.98 4.32 -16.13
N LEU A 373 -9.78 4.56 -15.61
CA LEU A 373 -8.74 5.33 -16.31
C LEU A 373 -8.30 4.65 -17.61
N TYR A 374 -8.15 3.32 -17.61
CA TYR A 374 -7.88 2.56 -18.82
C TYR A 374 -9.01 2.73 -19.84
N CYS A 375 -10.28 2.54 -19.44
CA CYS A 375 -11.45 2.72 -20.30
C CYS A 375 -11.50 4.13 -20.92
N LEU A 376 -11.21 5.17 -20.13
CA LEU A 376 -11.10 6.54 -20.61
C LEU A 376 -10.00 6.72 -21.67
N SER A 377 -8.87 6.00 -21.53
CA SER A 377 -7.74 6.04 -22.47
C SER A 377 -8.01 5.31 -23.80
N VAL A 378 -8.93 4.34 -23.80
CA VAL A 378 -9.38 3.60 -24.99
C VAL A 378 -10.75 4.08 -25.50
N ASN A 379 -11.26 5.18 -24.97
CA ASN A 379 -12.51 5.82 -25.40
C ASN A 379 -13.79 4.96 -25.21
N CYS A 380 -13.79 4.06 -24.21
CA CYS A 380 -14.97 3.29 -23.80
C CYS A 380 -15.68 4.01 -22.64
N MET A 381 -16.47 5.05 -22.93
CA MET A 381 -17.06 5.95 -21.92
C MET A 381 -18.06 5.24 -20.99
N ASP A 382 -18.98 4.44 -21.55
CA ASP A 382 -19.95 3.66 -20.76
C ASP A 382 -19.26 2.75 -19.73
N ASN A 383 -18.21 2.04 -20.16
CA ASN A 383 -17.41 1.20 -19.26
C ASN A 383 -16.64 2.04 -18.25
N ALA A 384 -16.09 3.19 -18.64
CA ALA A 384 -15.39 4.09 -17.71
C ALA A 384 -16.33 4.56 -16.59
N GLU A 385 -17.55 4.98 -16.94
CA GLU A 385 -18.58 5.36 -15.98
C GLU A 385 -18.93 4.20 -15.03
N ALA A 386 -19.14 3.00 -15.57
CA ALA A 386 -19.49 1.82 -14.78
C ALA A 386 -18.37 1.47 -13.78
N GLN A 387 -17.10 1.54 -14.20
CA GLN A 387 -15.93 1.29 -13.36
C GLN A 387 -15.77 2.36 -12.26
N PHE A 388 -15.88 3.64 -12.60
CA PHE A 388 -15.83 4.72 -11.60
C PHE A 388 -16.98 4.62 -10.60
N THR A 389 -18.18 4.26 -11.05
CA THR A 389 -19.33 4.02 -10.18
C THR A 389 -19.07 2.85 -9.23
N ALA A 390 -18.49 1.74 -9.71
CA ALA A 390 -18.07 0.64 -8.86
C ALA A 390 -17.02 1.09 -7.82
N ALA A 391 -16.02 1.87 -8.24
CA ALA A 391 -15.01 2.41 -7.34
C ALA A 391 -15.60 3.31 -6.24
N LEU A 392 -16.59 4.16 -6.57
CA LEU A 392 -17.28 5.03 -5.61
C LEU A 392 -18.08 4.25 -4.57
N ARG A 393 -18.66 3.10 -4.93
CA ARG A 393 -19.37 2.24 -3.97
C ARG A 393 -18.43 1.60 -2.94
N LEU A 394 -17.17 1.38 -3.33
CA LEU A 394 -16.19 0.65 -2.53
C LEU A 394 -15.25 1.55 -1.73
N THR A 395 -15.01 2.78 -2.18
CA THR A 395 -14.06 3.69 -1.51
C THR A 395 -14.63 4.25 -0.21
N THR A 396 -13.81 4.25 0.84
CA THR A 396 -14.03 5.04 2.05
C THR A 396 -13.05 6.21 2.17
N HIS A 397 -12.14 6.37 1.19
CA HIS A 397 -11.09 7.37 1.22
C HIS A 397 -11.51 8.63 0.46
N GLN A 398 -11.51 9.78 1.15
CA GLN A 398 -11.98 11.06 0.60
C GLN A 398 -11.16 11.55 -0.60
N GLU A 399 -9.84 11.36 -0.60
CA GLU A 399 -8.98 11.77 -1.72
C GLU A 399 -9.22 10.93 -2.97
N LEU A 400 -9.29 9.60 -2.81
CA LEU A 400 -9.61 8.71 -3.92
C LEU A 400 -11.03 8.99 -4.43
N TRP A 401 -11.98 9.27 -3.53
CA TRP A 401 -13.33 9.68 -3.92
C TRP A 401 -13.30 10.95 -4.79
N ALA A 402 -12.59 12.00 -4.37
CA ALA A 402 -12.46 13.23 -5.14
C ALA A 402 -11.78 12.99 -6.50
N PHE A 403 -10.77 12.13 -6.54
CA PHE A 403 -10.09 11.72 -7.76
C PHE A 403 -11.04 10.99 -8.73
N ILE A 404 -11.81 10.01 -8.24
CA ILE A 404 -12.78 9.26 -9.06
C ILE A 404 -13.84 10.21 -9.61
N VAL A 405 -14.42 11.07 -8.77
CA VAL A 405 -15.46 12.02 -9.18
C VAL A 405 -14.95 13.00 -10.25
N THR A 406 -13.71 13.47 -10.13
CA THR A 406 -13.11 14.37 -11.13
C THR A 406 -12.95 13.67 -12.49
N ASN A 407 -12.56 12.39 -12.48
CA ASN A 407 -12.46 11.61 -13.72
C ASN A 407 -13.84 11.26 -14.30
N LEU A 408 -14.83 10.99 -13.45
CA LEU A 408 -16.21 10.76 -13.89
C LEU A 408 -16.82 12.02 -14.52
N ALA A 409 -16.55 13.21 -13.97
CA ALA A 409 -16.94 14.48 -14.60
C ALA A 409 -16.31 14.63 -15.99
N SER A 410 -15.06 14.18 -16.16
CA SER A 410 -14.37 14.20 -17.46
C SER A 410 -15.01 13.25 -18.48
N VAL A 411 -15.60 12.13 -18.05
CA VAL A 411 -16.40 11.23 -18.90
C VAL A 411 -17.64 11.96 -19.41
N TYR A 412 -18.43 12.57 -18.51
CA TYR A 412 -19.65 13.28 -18.89
C TYR A 412 -19.40 14.47 -19.82
N ILE A 413 -18.31 15.22 -19.60
CA ILE A 413 -17.92 16.32 -20.48
C ILE A 413 -17.55 15.81 -21.89
N ARG A 414 -16.89 14.66 -22.00
CA ARG A 414 -16.47 14.09 -23.29
C ARG A 414 -17.63 13.56 -24.13
N GLU A 415 -18.69 13.08 -23.51
CA GLU A 415 -19.89 12.61 -24.23
C GLU A 415 -20.81 13.75 -24.71
N GLY A 416 -20.69 14.94 -24.12
CA GLY A 416 -21.35 16.16 -24.58
C GLY A 416 -22.88 16.23 -24.39
N ASN A 417 -23.54 15.15 -23.95
CA ASN A 417 -25.00 15.06 -23.79
C ASN A 417 -25.42 14.62 -22.36
N ARG A 418 -24.57 14.84 -21.35
CA ARG A 418 -24.73 14.34 -19.96
C ARG A 418 -24.70 15.48 -18.93
N ASP A 419 -25.24 16.64 -19.29
CA ASP A 419 -25.18 17.85 -18.46
C ASP A 419 -25.88 17.65 -17.11
N GLN A 420 -27.02 16.95 -17.08
CA GLN A 420 -27.77 16.73 -15.84
C GLN A 420 -26.99 15.85 -14.85
N GLU A 421 -26.37 14.79 -15.34
CA GLU A 421 -25.53 13.89 -14.56
C GLU A 421 -24.28 14.60 -14.04
N LEU A 422 -23.68 15.46 -14.88
CA LEU A 422 -22.60 16.34 -14.48
C LEU A 422 -23.03 17.30 -13.36
N TYR A 423 -24.18 17.97 -13.50
CA TYR A 423 -24.72 18.84 -12.46
C TYR A 423 -24.97 18.09 -11.14
N ASN A 424 -25.62 16.92 -11.20
CA ASN A 424 -25.88 16.09 -10.02
C ASN A 424 -24.58 15.61 -9.35
N LEU A 425 -23.56 15.28 -10.14
CA LEU A 425 -22.25 14.89 -9.64
C LEU A 425 -21.55 16.06 -8.95
N LEU A 426 -21.62 17.25 -9.53
CA LEU A 426 -21.07 18.48 -8.94
C LEU A 426 -21.77 18.88 -7.64
N GLU A 427 -23.08 18.66 -7.51
CA GLU A 427 -23.81 18.84 -6.25
C GLU A 427 -23.37 17.83 -5.18
N ARG A 428 -23.09 16.58 -5.55
CA ARG A 428 -22.59 15.56 -4.61
C ARG A 428 -21.21 15.86 -4.05
N ILE A 429 -20.40 16.66 -4.74
CA ILE A 429 -19.10 17.13 -4.24
C ILE A 429 -19.27 18.08 -3.05
N ASN A 430 -20.42 18.77 -2.90
CA ASN A 430 -20.79 19.43 -1.64
C ASN A 430 -22.29 19.82 -1.54
N PRO A 431 -23.04 19.39 -0.50
CA PRO A 431 -24.38 19.91 -0.18
C PRO A 431 -24.38 21.34 0.41
N ASP A 432 -23.27 21.85 0.93
CA ASP A 432 -23.15 23.23 1.40
C ASP A 432 -22.57 24.14 0.31
N HIS A 433 -23.38 25.11 -0.12
CA HIS A 433 -23.21 25.90 -1.34
C HIS A 433 -21.81 26.48 -1.62
N ASN A 434 -21.52 26.53 -2.92
CA ASN A 434 -20.42 27.20 -3.63
C ASN A 434 -19.05 26.51 -3.67
N PHE A 435 -18.98 25.45 -4.48
CA PHE A 435 -17.76 25.07 -5.18
C PHE A 435 -17.88 25.39 -6.67
N PRO A 436 -17.40 26.55 -7.15
CA PRO A 436 -17.13 26.68 -8.57
C PRO A 436 -16.00 25.67 -8.85
N VAL A 437 -16.21 24.67 -9.71
CA VAL A 437 -15.12 23.80 -10.25
C VAL A 437 -13.90 24.64 -10.66
N ARG A 438 -14.15 25.87 -11.11
CA ARG A 438 -13.15 26.92 -11.35
C ARG A 438 -12.29 27.29 -10.14
N ARG A 439 -12.87 27.44 -8.94
CA ARG A 439 -12.14 27.76 -7.70
C ARG A 439 -11.21 26.61 -7.31
N PHE A 440 -11.69 25.38 -7.37
CA PHE A 440 -10.87 24.20 -7.11
C PHE A 440 -9.73 24.07 -8.09
N LEU A 441 -10.03 24.09 -9.38
CA LEU A 441 -9.00 24.01 -10.41
C LEU A 441 -8.00 25.17 -10.29
N ARG A 442 -8.44 26.37 -9.89
CA ARG A 442 -7.54 27.48 -9.56
C ARG A 442 -6.69 27.22 -8.33
N GLU A 443 -7.23 26.60 -7.28
CA GLU A 443 -6.47 26.21 -6.08
C GLU A 443 -5.47 25.08 -6.42
N THR A 444 -5.90 24.05 -7.16
CA THR A 444 -5.04 22.99 -7.72
C THR A 444 -3.93 23.56 -8.59
N LEU A 445 -4.22 24.54 -9.46
CA LEU A 445 -3.24 25.24 -10.29
C LEU A 445 -2.24 26.06 -9.47
N LYS A 446 -2.72 26.75 -8.44
CA LYS A 446 -1.83 27.51 -7.53
C LYS A 446 -0.87 26.57 -6.81
N MET A 447 -1.37 25.45 -6.30
CA MET A 447 -0.55 24.44 -5.63
C MET A 447 0.42 23.77 -6.60
N SER A 448 -0.05 23.36 -7.78
CA SER A 448 0.79 22.70 -8.78
C SER A 448 1.90 23.63 -9.29
N ASN A 449 1.60 24.92 -9.47
CA ASN A 449 2.61 25.91 -9.84
C ASN A 449 3.60 26.21 -8.72
N ALA A 450 3.15 26.30 -7.47
CA ALA A 450 4.05 26.48 -6.33
C ALA A 450 5.04 25.30 -6.22
N GLU A 451 4.60 24.10 -6.55
CA GLU A 451 5.37 22.86 -6.48
C GLU A 451 6.06 22.45 -7.80
N ASP A 452 6.02 23.29 -8.85
CA ASP A 452 6.52 23.00 -10.21
C ASP A 452 6.03 21.65 -10.78
N LEU A 453 4.80 21.26 -10.45
CA LEU A 453 4.16 20.04 -10.94
C LEU A 453 3.64 20.27 -12.35
N ASN A 454 4.56 20.38 -13.32
CA ASN A 454 4.29 20.72 -14.71
C ASN A 454 3.14 19.90 -15.32
N ARG A 455 3.05 18.62 -14.96
CA ARG A 455 1.97 17.72 -15.40
C ARG A 455 0.61 18.12 -14.85
N LEU A 456 0.50 18.31 -13.54
CA LEU A 456 -0.75 18.70 -12.89
C LEU A 456 -1.19 20.11 -13.33
N THR A 457 -0.22 21.02 -13.51
CA THR A 457 -0.47 22.34 -14.10
C THR A 457 -1.01 22.21 -15.52
N ALA A 458 -0.37 21.42 -16.39
CA ALA A 458 -0.83 21.22 -17.75
C ALA A 458 -2.26 20.64 -17.78
N CYS A 459 -2.53 19.54 -17.07
CA CYS A 459 -3.88 18.96 -16.98
C CYS A 459 -4.94 19.97 -16.53
N SER A 460 -4.63 20.74 -15.48
CA SER A 460 -5.58 21.70 -14.92
C SER A 460 -5.84 22.88 -15.87
N LEU A 461 -4.81 23.33 -16.59
CA LEU A 461 -4.94 24.37 -17.63
C LEU A 461 -5.76 23.87 -18.83
N VAL A 462 -5.53 22.65 -19.31
CA VAL A 462 -6.34 22.08 -20.42
C VAL A 462 -7.81 21.96 -20.00
N LEU A 463 -8.07 21.44 -18.80
CA LEU A 463 -9.43 21.30 -18.30
C LEU A 463 -10.14 22.66 -18.14
N LEU A 464 -9.47 23.66 -17.55
CA LEU A 464 -10.03 25.01 -17.47
C LEU A 464 -10.26 25.62 -18.86
N GLY A 465 -9.32 25.40 -19.78
CA GLY A 465 -9.47 25.80 -21.18
C GLY A 465 -10.73 25.22 -21.78
N HIS A 466 -10.93 23.90 -21.63
CA HIS A 466 -12.09 23.22 -22.18
C HIS A 466 -13.41 23.75 -21.59
N ILE A 467 -13.44 23.99 -20.27
CA ILE A 467 -14.59 24.62 -19.61
C ILE A 467 -14.87 26.01 -20.20
N PHE A 468 -13.85 26.85 -20.40
CA PHE A 468 -14.06 28.17 -21.02
C PHE A 468 -14.51 28.09 -22.47
N TYR A 469 -14.02 27.11 -23.23
CA TYR A 469 -14.42 26.86 -24.61
C TYR A 469 -15.90 26.49 -24.71
N VAL A 470 -16.36 25.52 -23.90
CA VAL A 470 -17.77 25.09 -23.85
C VAL A 470 -18.69 26.24 -23.43
N LEU A 471 -18.22 27.13 -22.55
CA LEU A 471 -18.97 28.32 -22.11
C LEU A 471 -18.92 29.48 -23.11
N GLY A 472 -18.34 29.29 -24.31
CA GLY A 472 -18.23 30.30 -25.36
C GLY A 472 -17.21 31.41 -25.10
N ASN A 473 -16.40 31.30 -24.04
CA ASN A 473 -15.36 32.28 -23.73
C ASN A 473 -14.02 31.87 -24.36
N HIS A 474 -13.95 32.01 -25.69
CA HIS A 474 -12.78 31.59 -26.48
C HIS A 474 -11.48 32.29 -26.08
N ARG A 475 -11.52 33.55 -25.63
CA ARG A 475 -10.32 34.29 -25.19
C ARG A 475 -9.71 33.70 -23.92
N GLU A 476 -10.53 33.47 -22.89
CA GLU A 476 -10.04 32.86 -21.65
C GLU A 476 -9.62 31.41 -21.87
N SER A 477 -10.31 30.67 -22.74
CA SER A 477 -9.87 29.34 -23.15
C SER A 477 -8.47 29.40 -23.77
N ASN A 478 -8.22 30.30 -24.73
CA ASN A 478 -6.91 30.41 -25.38
C ASN A 478 -5.78 30.72 -24.38
N ASN A 479 -6.05 31.62 -23.43
CA ASN A 479 -5.11 31.99 -22.36
C ASN A 479 -4.72 30.81 -21.46
N MET A 480 -5.56 29.78 -21.35
CA MET A 480 -5.26 28.57 -20.57
C MET A 480 -4.59 27.49 -21.44
N VAL A 481 -5.08 27.28 -22.66
CA VAL A 481 -4.66 26.13 -23.50
C VAL A 481 -3.27 26.30 -24.11
N VAL A 482 -2.88 27.52 -24.51
CA VAL A 482 -1.55 27.75 -25.09
C VAL A 482 -0.43 27.45 -24.09
N PRO A 483 -0.45 27.97 -22.84
CA PRO A 483 0.51 27.56 -21.83
C PRO A 483 0.44 26.07 -21.49
N ALA A 484 -0.77 25.48 -21.51
CA ALA A 484 -0.95 24.05 -21.29
C ALA A 484 -0.19 23.22 -22.33
N MET A 485 -0.31 23.58 -23.61
CA MET A 485 0.38 22.89 -24.71
C MET A 485 1.91 23.06 -24.62
N GLN A 486 2.40 24.25 -24.27
CA GLN A 486 3.83 24.50 -24.09
C GLN A 486 4.44 23.71 -22.92
N LEU A 487 3.65 23.45 -21.88
CA LEU A 487 4.03 22.58 -20.78
C LEU A 487 3.94 21.10 -21.20
N ALA A 488 2.84 20.72 -21.86
CA ALA A 488 2.61 19.35 -22.32
C ALA A 488 3.72 18.86 -23.26
N SER A 489 4.23 19.71 -24.15
CA SER A 489 5.33 19.35 -25.06
C SER A 489 6.66 19.07 -24.36
N LYS A 490 6.82 19.49 -23.11
CA LYS A 490 8.01 19.25 -22.27
C LYS A 490 7.86 18.04 -21.35
N ILE A 491 6.69 17.41 -21.33
CA ILE A 491 6.35 16.30 -20.44
C ILE A 491 6.06 15.07 -21.30
N PRO A 492 6.55 13.87 -20.94
CA PRO A 492 6.21 12.63 -21.64
C PRO A 492 4.79 12.16 -21.29
N ASP A 493 3.79 13.04 -21.40
CA ASP A 493 2.37 12.75 -21.20
C ASP A 493 1.64 12.92 -22.53
N MET A 494 1.56 11.82 -23.27
CA MET A 494 0.95 11.79 -24.60
C MET A 494 -0.55 12.09 -24.54
N SER A 495 -1.21 11.76 -23.42
CA SER A 495 -2.65 11.99 -23.23
C SER A 495 -2.96 13.49 -23.15
N VAL A 496 -2.16 14.25 -22.39
CA VAL A 496 -2.31 15.71 -22.26
C VAL A 496 -1.93 16.43 -23.56
N GLN A 497 -0.90 15.95 -24.26
CA GLN A 497 -0.52 16.49 -25.57
C GLN A 497 -1.63 16.32 -26.61
N LEU A 498 -2.25 15.14 -26.66
CA LEU A 498 -3.38 14.86 -27.54
C LEU A 498 -4.60 15.74 -27.21
N TRP A 499 -4.92 15.90 -25.93
CA TRP A 499 -6.05 16.71 -25.49
C TRP A 499 -5.82 18.21 -25.74
N SER A 500 -4.62 18.71 -25.43
CA SER A 500 -4.24 20.11 -25.67
C SER A 500 -4.31 20.47 -27.15
N SER A 501 -3.77 19.61 -28.02
CA SER A 501 -3.78 19.83 -29.48
C SER A 501 -5.19 19.76 -30.08
N ALA A 502 -6.06 18.86 -29.58
CA ALA A 502 -7.47 18.80 -29.98
C ALA A 502 -8.20 20.11 -29.64
N LEU A 503 -8.03 20.60 -28.41
CA LEU A 503 -8.69 21.83 -27.97
C LEU A 503 -8.15 23.07 -28.69
N LEU A 504 -6.84 23.14 -28.98
CA LEU A 504 -6.26 24.20 -29.81
C LEU A 504 -6.84 24.19 -31.22
N LYS A 505 -6.97 23.01 -31.84
CA LYS A 505 -7.59 22.86 -33.17
C LYS A 505 -8.99 23.45 -33.19
N ASP A 506 -9.83 23.08 -32.22
CA ASP A 506 -11.23 23.52 -32.17
C ASP A 506 -11.36 25.02 -31.85
N LEU A 507 -10.51 25.52 -30.94
CA LEU A 507 -10.47 26.94 -30.59
C LEU A 507 -10.01 27.81 -31.75
N ASN A 508 -8.96 27.41 -32.47
CA ASN A 508 -8.46 28.16 -33.63
C ASN A 508 -9.50 28.18 -34.76
N LYS A 509 -10.23 27.07 -34.97
CA LYS A 509 -11.37 27.04 -35.89
C LYS A 509 -12.48 28.00 -35.47
N ALA A 510 -12.88 27.99 -34.19
CA ALA A 510 -13.91 28.88 -33.66
C ALA A 510 -13.53 30.37 -33.76
N CYS A 511 -12.24 30.69 -33.61
CA CYS A 511 -11.70 32.05 -33.76
C CYS A 511 -11.44 32.48 -35.21
N GLY A 512 -11.59 31.59 -36.21
CA GLY A 512 -11.33 31.88 -37.62
C GLY A 512 -9.85 31.86 -38.04
N ASN A 513 -8.95 31.37 -37.18
CA ASN A 513 -7.51 31.29 -37.44
C ASN A 513 -7.19 29.98 -38.19
N THR A 514 -7.32 30.00 -39.51
CA THR A 514 -7.21 28.79 -40.36
C THR A 514 -5.81 28.17 -40.38
N ILE A 515 -4.75 28.98 -40.30
CA ILE A 515 -3.35 28.51 -40.30
C ILE A 515 -3.05 27.78 -38.99
N ASP A 516 -3.28 28.44 -37.85
CA ASP A 516 -3.04 27.86 -36.52
C ASP A 516 -3.94 26.63 -36.26
N ALA A 517 -5.14 26.60 -36.83
CA ALA A 517 -6.02 25.44 -36.78
C ALA A 517 -5.45 24.25 -37.57
N HIS A 518 -4.81 24.51 -38.72
CA HIS A 518 -4.17 23.48 -39.52
C HIS A 518 -2.94 22.91 -38.81
N GLU A 519 -2.09 23.76 -38.24
CA GLU A 519 -0.93 23.33 -37.45
C GLU A 519 -1.35 22.49 -36.23
N ALA A 520 -2.37 22.95 -35.48
CA ALA A 520 -2.92 22.19 -34.36
C ALA A 520 -3.53 20.85 -34.80
N ALA A 521 -4.19 20.79 -35.95
CA ALA A 521 -4.71 19.55 -36.51
C ALA A 521 -3.60 18.57 -36.89
N GLN A 522 -2.50 19.05 -37.48
CA GLN A 522 -1.35 18.21 -37.84
C GLN A 522 -0.66 17.66 -36.59
N MET A 523 -0.47 18.49 -35.55
CA MET A 523 0.05 18.04 -34.26
C MET A 523 -0.85 16.97 -33.64
N HIS A 524 -2.15 17.21 -33.60
CA HIS A 524 -3.13 16.26 -33.08
C HIS A 524 -3.09 14.92 -33.84
N GLN A 525 -3.00 14.96 -35.17
CA GLN A 525 -2.90 13.78 -36.00
C GLN A 525 -1.62 12.98 -35.72
N ASN A 526 -0.48 13.65 -35.56
CA ASN A 526 0.79 13.00 -35.24
C ASN A 526 0.72 12.26 -33.90
N PHE A 527 0.18 12.90 -32.85
CA PHE A 527 0.01 12.25 -31.55
C PHE A 527 -1.00 11.10 -31.61
N SER A 528 -2.11 11.27 -32.34
CA SER A 528 -3.12 10.22 -32.52
C SER A 528 -2.51 8.98 -33.20
N GLN A 529 -1.72 9.17 -34.27
CA GLN A 529 -1.02 8.07 -34.96
C GLN A 529 -0.04 7.33 -34.05
N GLN A 530 0.72 8.04 -33.22
CA GLN A 530 1.66 7.43 -32.26
C GLN A 530 0.94 6.54 -31.22
N LEU A 531 -0.27 6.93 -30.81
CA LEU A 531 -1.08 6.20 -29.83
C LEU A 531 -1.97 5.11 -30.43
N LEU A 532 -2.19 5.15 -31.75
CA LEU A 532 -3.14 4.26 -32.43
C LEU A 532 -2.70 2.80 -32.37
N GLN A 533 -1.41 2.53 -32.58
CA GLN A 533 -0.88 1.16 -32.57
C GLN A 533 -1.10 0.50 -31.21
N ASP A 534 -0.75 1.19 -30.12
CA ASP A 534 -0.90 0.65 -28.77
C ASP A 534 -2.38 0.57 -28.35
N HIS A 535 -3.21 1.52 -28.81
CA HIS A 535 -4.66 1.44 -28.63
C HIS A 535 -5.26 0.17 -29.25
N ILE A 536 -4.94 -0.11 -30.52
CA ILE A 536 -5.43 -1.32 -31.21
C ILE A 536 -4.91 -2.57 -30.50
N ALA A 537 -3.62 -2.59 -30.14
CA ALA A 537 -3.02 -3.70 -29.40
C ALA A 537 -3.78 -3.95 -28.07
N ALA A 538 -4.03 -2.91 -27.29
CA ALA A 538 -4.73 -3.01 -26.01
C ALA A 538 -6.16 -3.53 -26.16
N CYS A 539 -6.91 -3.06 -27.16
CA CYS A 539 -8.28 -3.54 -27.43
C CYS A 539 -8.32 -4.99 -27.96
N SER A 540 -7.23 -5.47 -28.57
CA SER A 540 -7.12 -6.85 -29.08
C SER A 540 -6.72 -7.87 -28.02
N LEU A 541 -6.23 -7.43 -26.86
CA LEU A 541 -5.83 -8.31 -25.77
C LEU A 541 -7.05 -8.98 -25.13
N PRO A 542 -6.98 -10.27 -24.74
CA PRO A 542 -8.09 -10.92 -24.05
C PRO A 542 -8.44 -10.23 -22.74
N GLU A 543 -7.45 -9.68 -22.03
CA GLU A 543 -7.62 -8.89 -20.82
C GLU A 543 -8.53 -7.67 -21.01
N HIS A 544 -8.76 -7.19 -22.25
CA HIS A 544 -9.64 -6.06 -22.51
C HIS A 544 -11.05 -6.30 -21.99
N ASN A 545 -11.50 -7.56 -21.92
CA ASN A 545 -12.81 -7.90 -21.35
C ASN A 545 -12.97 -7.53 -19.87
N LEU A 546 -11.86 -7.26 -19.15
CA LEU A 546 -11.91 -6.76 -17.77
C LEU A 546 -12.75 -5.48 -17.62
N ILE A 547 -12.89 -4.67 -18.67
CA ILE A 547 -13.69 -3.44 -18.64
C ILE A 547 -15.17 -3.68 -18.33
N SER A 548 -15.67 -4.90 -18.57
CA SER A 548 -17.06 -5.29 -18.28
C SER A 548 -17.29 -5.73 -16.84
N TRP A 549 -16.23 -6.05 -16.10
CA TRP A 549 -16.33 -6.53 -14.72
C TRP A 549 -16.48 -5.38 -13.73
N THR A 550 -17.60 -5.32 -13.02
CA THR A 550 -17.95 -4.22 -12.09
C THR A 550 -18.42 -4.69 -10.71
N ASP A 551 -18.53 -5.99 -10.50
CA ASP A 551 -19.00 -6.58 -9.25
C ASP A 551 -18.47 -8.02 -9.07
N GLY A 552 -18.45 -8.49 -7.82
CA GLY A 552 -17.96 -9.81 -7.45
C GLY A 552 -16.43 -9.90 -7.31
N PRO A 553 -15.91 -11.12 -7.08
CA PRO A 553 -14.46 -11.34 -6.97
C PRO A 553 -13.74 -11.05 -8.29
N PRO A 554 -12.45 -10.69 -8.26
CA PRO A 554 -11.67 -10.44 -9.48
C PRO A 554 -11.69 -11.65 -10.42
N PRO A 555 -11.97 -11.47 -11.72
CA PRO A 555 -11.93 -12.56 -12.68
C PRO A 555 -10.50 -13.08 -12.88
N VAL A 556 -10.32 -14.40 -12.86
CA VAL A 556 -9.00 -15.06 -12.98
C VAL A 556 -8.98 -16.00 -14.19
N GLY A 557 -8.42 -15.53 -15.31
CA GLY A 557 -8.09 -16.36 -16.48
C GLY A 557 -9.28 -16.79 -17.37
N GLN A 558 -8.99 -16.87 -18.68
CA GLN A 558 -9.89 -17.13 -19.83
C GLN A 558 -10.96 -16.07 -20.11
N PHE A 559 -10.47 -14.89 -20.49
CA PHE A 559 -11.27 -14.00 -21.33
C PHE A 559 -11.20 -14.49 -22.78
N GLN A 560 -12.34 -14.72 -23.42
CA GLN A 560 -12.37 -14.96 -24.87
C GLN A 560 -12.00 -13.66 -25.58
N ALA A 561 -11.04 -13.69 -26.50
CA ALA A 561 -10.74 -12.53 -27.33
C ALA A 561 -12.01 -12.11 -28.09
N GLN A 562 -12.48 -10.89 -27.88
CA GLN A 562 -13.50 -10.34 -28.77
C GLN A 562 -12.86 -10.04 -30.12
N ASN A 563 -13.63 -10.21 -31.20
CA ASN A 563 -13.23 -9.69 -32.51
C ASN A 563 -12.97 -8.18 -32.36
N GLY A 564 -11.91 -7.69 -33.01
CA GLY A 564 -11.29 -6.38 -32.79
C GLY A 564 -12.22 -5.15 -32.79
N PRO A 565 -11.68 -3.97 -32.44
CA PRO A 565 -12.46 -2.82 -31.96
C PRO A 565 -13.64 -2.45 -32.87
N SER A 566 -14.82 -2.29 -32.28
CA SER A 566 -15.98 -1.61 -32.91
C SER A 566 -15.79 -0.08 -32.97
N THR A 567 -14.77 0.46 -32.29
CA THR A 567 -14.35 1.86 -32.39
C THR A 567 -13.69 2.11 -33.74
N SER A 568 -14.47 2.69 -34.67
CA SER A 568 -13.94 3.14 -35.96
C SER A 568 -12.78 4.12 -35.75
N LEU A 569 -11.80 4.11 -36.67
CA LEU A 569 -10.72 5.11 -36.76
C LEU A 569 -11.23 6.57 -36.68
N ALA A 570 -12.50 6.81 -37.01
CA ALA A 570 -13.14 8.12 -36.95
C ALA A 570 -13.52 8.60 -35.54
N SER A 571 -13.51 7.74 -34.50
CA SER A 571 -13.73 8.18 -33.10
C SER A 571 -12.44 8.57 -32.37
N LEU A 572 -11.27 8.36 -32.99
CA LEU A 572 -9.93 8.68 -32.47
C LEU A 572 -9.25 9.86 -33.19
N LEU A 573 -9.84 10.33 -34.30
CA LEU A 573 -9.43 11.46 -35.15
C LEU A 573 -10.44 12.60 -35.03
#